data_AF-A0A7Y5THZ0-F1
#
_entry.id   AF-A0A7Y5THZ0-F1
#
_cell.length_a   1.000
_cell.length_b   1.000
_cell.length_c   1.000
_cell.angle_alpha   90.00
_cell.angle_beta   90.00
_cell.angle_gamma   90.00
#
_symmetry.space_group_name_H-M   'P 1'
#
loop_
_entity.id
_entity.type
_entity.pdbx_description
1 polymer ?
#
loop_
_entity_poly.entity_id
_entity_poly.type
_entity_poly.pdbx_seq_one_letter_code
_entity_poly.pdbx_strand_id
1 'polypeptide(L)'
;MEVVTGSVPPGEPRSESRASTRRVAFVDSGLGLLGYADALHSLRPDLGLVLSLDPDNMPYGPRTPEDVQRLILASARATLPYAPEAIVVACNTASVHGLDVLRAELEPAVPVVGTVPAIRPAAAAGGPVAVWATAATTSSDYLRGLVDAFAADVETYAVAALGLAEAIEDGDPRLVDDCIAYAASQTPA
;
A
#
# COMPACT_ATOMS: atom_id res chain seq x y z
N MET A 1 0.99 3.60 -18.94
CA MET A 1 1.00 3.88 -17.49
C MET A 1 0.44 5.27 -17.32
N GLU A 2 -0.64 5.39 -16.55
CA GLU A 2 -1.28 6.67 -16.24
C GLU A 2 -1.09 6.93 -14.75
N VAL A 3 -0.61 8.12 -14.38
CA VAL A 3 -0.38 8.51 -12.99
C VAL A 3 -1.46 9.51 -12.60
N VAL A 4 -2.12 9.25 -11.49
CA VAL A 4 -3.17 10.06 -10.88
C VAL A 4 -2.66 10.53 -9.53
N THR A 5 -2.69 11.83 -9.28
CA THR A 5 -2.40 12.44 -7.98
C THR A 5 -3.67 13.11 -7.48
N GLY A 6 -3.91 13.10 -6.16
CA GLY A 6 -5.15 13.60 -5.55
C GLY A 6 -5.69 14.95 -6.10
N SER A 7 -7.02 15.11 -6.05
CA SER A 7 -7.86 16.27 -6.44
C SER A 7 -7.70 16.89 -7.84
N VAL A 8 -6.68 16.53 -8.61
CA VAL A 8 -6.50 17.05 -9.97
C VAL A 8 -7.57 16.42 -10.88
N PRO A 9 -8.46 17.21 -11.53
CA PRO A 9 -9.40 16.66 -12.50
C PRO A 9 -8.61 15.92 -13.59
N PRO A 10 -9.13 14.79 -14.11
CA PRO A 10 -8.40 14.01 -15.10
C PRO A 10 -8.02 14.92 -16.28
N GLY A 11 -6.72 15.03 -16.55
CA GLY A 11 -6.24 15.66 -17.77
C GLY A 11 -6.79 14.90 -18.98
N GLU A 12 -7.03 15.61 -20.08
CA GLU A 12 -7.53 14.99 -21.32
C GLU A 12 -6.71 13.74 -21.68
N PRO A 13 -7.37 12.63 -22.05
CA PRO A 13 -6.67 11.41 -22.43
C PRO A 13 -5.71 11.70 -23.59
N ARG A 14 -4.41 11.55 -23.34
CA ARG A 14 -3.38 11.74 -24.38
C ARG A 14 -3.50 10.63 -25.42
N SER A 15 -3.46 11.03 -26.69
CA SER A 15 -3.73 10.21 -27.88
C SER A 15 -3.05 8.83 -27.87
N GLU A 16 -3.84 7.83 -28.23
CA GLU A 16 -3.67 6.39 -28.06
C GLU A 16 -2.45 5.78 -28.76
N SER A 17 -1.54 5.18 -27.99
CA SER A 17 -0.76 4.02 -28.44
C SER A 17 -1.44 2.76 -27.90
N ARG A 18 -2.13 2.00 -28.77
CA ARG A 18 -2.86 0.73 -28.49
C ARG A 18 -3.07 0.48 -26.99
N ALA A 19 -3.98 1.25 -26.40
CA ALA A 19 -4.28 1.13 -24.98
C ALA A 19 -4.70 -0.32 -24.72
N SER A 20 -4.03 -0.98 -23.77
CA SER A 20 -4.58 -2.22 -23.24
C SER A 20 -6.03 -1.95 -22.85
N THR A 21 -6.95 -2.78 -23.35
CA THR A 21 -8.36 -2.72 -22.94
C THR A 21 -8.54 -3.13 -21.48
N ARG A 22 -7.53 -3.78 -20.91
CA ARG A 22 -7.50 -4.29 -19.55
C ARG A 22 -6.61 -3.48 -18.65
N ARG A 23 -7.13 -3.03 -17.50
CA ARG A 23 -6.41 -2.13 -16.58
C ARG A 23 -6.50 -2.59 -15.14
N VAL A 24 -5.41 -2.43 -14.41
CA VAL A 24 -5.36 -2.58 -12.95
C VAL A 24 -4.93 -1.26 -12.35
N ALA A 25 -5.66 -0.82 -11.34
CA ALA A 25 -5.32 0.39 -10.60
C ALA A 25 -4.56 0.02 -9.31
N PHE A 26 -3.51 0.76 -9.00
CA PHE A 26 -2.84 0.74 -7.70
C PHE A 26 -3.16 2.03 -6.95
N VAL A 27 -3.46 1.93 -5.66
CA VAL A 27 -3.68 3.07 -4.77
C VAL A 27 -2.72 2.99 -3.59
N ASP A 28 -2.01 4.08 -3.31
CA ASP A 28 -1.06 4.20 -2.21
C ASP A 28 -0.98 5.64 -1.71
N SER A 29 -0.50 5.82 -0.48
CA SER A 29 -0.16 7.12 0.07
C SER A 29 1.01 7.78 -0.66
N GLY A 30 1.98 7.02 -1.16
CA GLY A 30 3.19 7.55 -1.81
C GLY A 30 3.87 6.52 -2.72
N LEU A 31 5.18 6.62 -2.91
CA LEU A 31 5.95 5.81 -3.87
C LEU A 31 5.98 4.29 -3.57
N GLY A 32 5.41 3.84 -2.45
CA GLY A 32 5.34 2.43 -2.04
C GLY A 32 4.70 1.50 -3.07
N LEU A 33 3.77 2.00 -3.90
CA LEU A 33 3.14 1.19 -4.95
C LEU A 33 4.08 0.80 -6.11
N LEU A 34 5.23 1.46 -6.26
CA LEU A 34 6.05 1.29 -7.46
C LEU A 34 6.62 -0.13 -7.55
N GLY A 35 6.98 -0.74 -6.41
CA GLY A 35 7.45 -2.12 -6.38
C GLY A 35 6.37 -3.12 -6.82
N TYR A 36 5.12 -2.89 -6.42
CA TYR A 36 3.98 -3.73 -6.84
C TYR A 36 3.64 -3.53 -8.32
N ALA A 37 3.66 -2.28 -8.78
CA ALA A 37 3.40 -1.93 -10.18
C ALA A 37 4.45 -2.55 -11.12
N ASP A 38 5.73 -2.47 -10.76
CA ASP A 38 6.83 -3.07 -11.51
C ASP A 38 6.72 -4.60 -11.59
N ALA A 39 6.43 -5.24 -10.45
CA ALA A 39 6.21 -6.68 -10.38
C ALA A 39 5.04 -7.13 -11.27
N LEU A 40 3.90 -6.42 -11.23
CA LEU A 40 2.75 -6.75 -12.07
C LEU A 40 3.04 -6.48 -13.55
N HIS A 41 3.70 -5.37 -13.88
CA HIS A 41 4.07 -5.05 -15.25
C HIS A 41 4.99 -6.12 -15.85
N SER A 42 5.96 -6.60 -15.07
CA SER A 42 6.87 -7.67 -15.47
C SER A 42 6.14 -8.99 -15.75
N LEU A 43 5.17 -9.36 -14.91
CA LEU A 43 4.39 -10.58 -15.07
C LEU A 43 3.32 -10.48 -16.18
N ARG A 44 2.76 -9.28 -16.37
CA ARG A 44 1.61 -9.00 -17.25
C ARG A 44 1.82 -7.69 -18.01
N PRO A 45 2.77 -7.66 -18.96
CA PRO A 45 3.06 -6.46 -19.75
C PRO A 45 1.90 -6.06 -20.66
N ASP A 46 0.92 -6.94 -20.84
CA ASP A 46 -0.31 -6.67 -21.57
C ASP A 46 -1.32 -5.83 -20.78
N LEU A 47 -1.17 -5.65 -19.46
CA LEU A 47 -2.08 -4.84 -18.65
C LEU A 47 -1.70 -3.36 -18.66
N GLY A 48 -2.70 -2.49 -18.77
CA GLY A 48 -2.54 -1.07 -18.48
C GLY A 48 -2.52 -0.84 -16.98
N LEU A 49 -1.59 -0.03 -16.49
CA LEU A 49 -1.51 0.33 -15.06
C LEU A 49 -1.93 1.78 -14.84
N VAL A 50 -2.82 1.96 -13.87
CA VAL A 50 -3.24 3.27 -13.33
C VAL A 50 -2.66 3.39 -11.93
N LEU A 51 -1.84 4.40 -11.67
CA LEU A 51 -1.16 4.58 -10.39
C LEU A 51 -1.75 5.80 -9.69
N SER A 52 -2.47 5.60 -8.59
CA SER A 52 -3.02 6.68 -7.76
C SER A 52 -2.17 6.86 -6.52
N LEU A 53 -1.53 8.02 -6.43
CA LEU A 53 -0.64 8.42 -5.35
C LEU A 53 -1.26 9.61 -4.59
N ASP A 54 -0.99 9.72 -3.29
CA ASP A 54 -1.47 10.83 -2.44
C ASP A 54 -0.34 11.54 -1.69
N PRO A 55 0.65 12.11 -2.43
CA PRO A 55 1.84 12.70 -1.82
C PRO A 55 1.52 13.89 -0.91
N ASP A 56 0.42 14.60 -1.16
CA ASP A 56 0.00 15.75 -0.35
C ASP A 56 -0.44 15.35 1.06
N ASN A 57 -0.83 14.08 1.26
CA ASN A 57 -1.30 13.60 2.55
C ASN A 57 -0.42 12.49 3.13
N MET A 58 0.71 12.15 2.51
CA MET A 58 1.61 11.17 3.07
C MET A 58 2.40 11.72 4.28
N PRO A 59 2.90 10.85 5.17
CA PRO A 59 2.56 9.42 5.29
C PRO A 59 1.18 9.21 5.92
N TYR A 60 0.55 8.07 5.65
CA TYR A 60 -0.69 7.68 6.35
C TYR A 60 -0.44 7.12 7.76
N GLY A 61 0.80 6.71 8.05
CA GLY A 61 1.20 6.09 9.33
C GLY A 61 0.84 6.82 10.63
N PRO A 62 0.94 8.17 10.71
CA PRO A 62 0.59 8.93 11.91
C PRO A 62 -0.89 9.39 11.93
N ARG A 63 -1.69 9.08 10.90
CA ARG A 63 -3.08 9.52 10.78
C ARG A 63 -4.04 8.61 11.55
N THR A 64 -5.24 9.12 11.85
CA THR A 64 -6.29 8.28 12.46
C THR A 64 -6.88 7.31 11.42
N PRO A 65 -7.46 6.17 11.85
CA PRO A 65 -8.10 5.23 10.94
C PRO A 65 -9.17 5.88 10.05
N GLU A 66 -9.98 6.79 10.59
CA GLU A 66 -11.04 7.49 9.86
C GLU A 66 -10.46 8.41 8.77
N ASP A 67 -9.33 9.08 9.06
CA ASP A 67 -8.65 9.92 8.09
C ASP A 67 -8.04 9.09 6.97
N VAL A 68 -7.40 7.95 7.31
CA VAL A 68 -6.89 6.98 6.33
C VAL A 68 -8.00 6.45 5.43
N GLN A 69 -9.16 6.08 6.00
CA GLN A 69 -10.33 5.62 5.23
C GLN A 69 -10.82 6.69 4.24
N ARG A 70 -10.95 7.94 4.70
CA ARG A 70 -11.36 9.05 3.84
C ARG A 70 -10.39 9.27 2.68
N LEU A 71 -9.08 9.27 2.97
CA LEU A 71 -8.03 9.52 1.97
C LEU A 71 -7.92 8.38 0.95
N ILE A 72 -7.99 7.12 1.40
CA ILE A 72 -7.88 5.98 0.48
C ILE A 72 -9.13 5.83 -0.40
N LEU A 73 -10.34 6.13 0.11
CA LEU A 73 -11.54 6.18 -0.71
C LEU A 73 -11.42 7.24 -1.81
N ALA A 74 -10.89 8.43 -1.48
CA ALA A 74 -10.66 9.47 -2.47
C ALA A 74 -9.67 9.03 -3.56
N SER A 75 -8.57 8.40 -3.16
CA SER A 75 -7.57 7.84 -4.07
C SER A 75 -8.16 6.75 -4.97
N ALA A 76 -8.96 5.83 -4.42
CA ALA A 76 -9.63 4.79 -5.20
C ALA A 76 -10.64 5.36 -6.20
N ARG A 77 -11.46 6.34 -5.79
CA ARG A 77 -12.42 7.02 -6.68
C ARG A 77 -11.75 7.70 -7.86
N ALA A 78 -10.56 8.27 -7.65
CA ALA A 78 -9.79 8.93 -8.71
C ALA A 78 -9.36 7.98 -9.83
N THR A 79 -9.35 6.66 -9.58
CA THR A 79 -9.02 5.64 -10.59
C THR A 79 -10.22 5.21 -11.44
N LEU A 80 -11.45 5.43 -10.97
CA LEU A 80 -12.67 4.94 -11.63
C LEU A 80 -12.89 5.44 -13.07
N PRO A 81 -12.56 6.70 -13.44
CA PRO A 81 -12.68 7.17 -14.82
C PRO A 81 -11.85 6.36 -15.83
N TYR A 82 -10.80 5.68 -15.36
CA TYR A 82 -9.95 4.82 -16.18
C TYR A 82 -10.48 3.40 -16.33
N ALA A 83 -11.63 3.09 -15.71
CA ALA A 83 -12.30 1.79 -15.75
C ALA A 83 -11.37 0.60 -15.44
N PRO A 84 -10.70 0.58 -14.27
CA PRO A 84 -9.89 -0.57 -13.88
C PRO A 84 -10.77 -1.80 -13.62
N GLU A 85 -10.27 -2.98 -14.02
CA GLU A 85 -10.91 -4.27 -13.74
C GLU A 85 -10.67 -4.73 -12.29
N ALA A 86 -9.70 -4.14 -11.61
CA ALA A 86 -9.43 -4.34 -10.18
C ALA A 86 -8.65 -3.14 -9.61
N ILE A 87 -8.87 -2.86 -8.32
CA ILE A 87 -8.09 -1.90 -7.54
C ILE A 87 -7.24 -2.66 -6.52
N VAL A 88 -5.94 -2.39 -6.54
CA VAL A 88 -4.96 -2.92 -5.58
C VAL A 88 -4.58 -1.81 -4.61
N VAL A 89 -4.89 -2.01 -3.33
CA VAL A 89 -4.44 -1.15 -2.23
C VAL A 89 -3.02 -1.57 -1.85
N ALA A 90 -2.03 -0.85 -2.36
CA ALA A 90 -0.60 -1.16 -2.18
C ALA A 90 -0.03 -0.64 -0.84
N CYS A 91 -0.73 0.29 -0.19
CA CYS A 91 -0.33 0.82 1.10
C CYS A 91 -0.81 -0.11 2.21
N ASN A 92 0.11 -0.71 2.97
CA ASN A 92 -0.24 -1.60 4.10
C ASN A 92 -1.09 -0.87 5.16
N THR A 93 -0.77 0.40 5.46
CA THR A 93 -1.54 1.21 6.42
C THR A 93 -2.98 1.40 5.92
N ALA A 94 -3.15 1.70 4.63
CA ALA A 94 -4.46 1.83 4.02
C ALA A 94 -5.20 0.49 3.96
N SER A 95 -4.49 -0.61 3.70
CA SER A 95 -5.08 -1.96 3.70
C SER A 95 -5.63 -2.33 5.09
N VAL A 96 -4.85 -2.07 6.13
CA VAL A 96 -5.20 -2.37 7.52
C VAL A 96 -6.43 -1.61 7.99
N HIS A 97 -6.60 -0.35 7.57
CA HIS A 97 -7.68 0.51 8.07
C HIS A 97 -8.83 0.74 7.07
N GLY A 98 -8.64 0.44 5.79
CA GLY A 98 -9.51 0.92 4.71
C GLY A 98 -10.14 -0.16 3.82
N LEU A 99 -9.75 -1.44 3.93
CA LEU A 99 -10.28 -2.47 3.03
C LEU A 99 -11.80 -2.65 3.14
N ASP A 100 -12.35 -2.65 4.35
CA ASP A 100 -13.78 -2.89 4.55
C ASP A 100 -14.63 -1.77 3.92
N VAL A 101 -14.22 -0.51 4.09
CA VAL A 101 -14.94 0.63 3.49
C VAL A 101 -14.79 0.67 1.97
N LEU A 102 -13.60 0.32 1.44
CA LEU A 102 -13.37 0.24 0.00
C LEU A 102 -14.23 -0.84 -0.64
N ARG A 103 -14.28 -2.04 -0.04
CA ARG A 103 -15.09 -3.15 -0.55
C ARG A 103 -16.58 -2.84 -0.47
N ALA A 104 -17.05 -2.25 0.62
CA ALA A 104 -18.44 -1.85 0.78
C ALA A 104 -18.87 -0.83 -0.29
N GLU A 105 -17.96 0.03 -0.76
CA GLU A 105 -18.26 1.03 -1.78
C GLU A 105 -18.11 0.51 -3.22
N LEU A 106 -17.11 -0.33 -3.48
CA LEU A 106 -16.67 -0.65 -4.85
C LEU A 106 -17.08 -2.05 -5.31
N GLU A 107 -17.28 -3.01 -4.41
CA GLU A 107 -17.64 -4.38 -4.77
C GLU A 107 -19.18 -4.54 -4.90
N PRO A 108 -19.67 -5.40 -5.81
CA PRO A 108 -18.91 -6.31 -6.69
C PRO A 108 -18.47 -5.69 -8.02
N ALA A 109 -18.70 -4.39 -8.23
CA ALA A 109 -18.45 -3.73 -9.52
C ALA A 109 -16.96 -3.69 -9.87
N VAL A 110 -16.10 -3.36 -8.91
CA VAL A 110 -14.64 -3.35 -9.04
C VAL A 110 -14.04 -4.11 -7.86
N PRO A 111 -13.45 -5.31 -8.07
CA PRO A 111 -12.77 -6.07 -7.02
C PRO A 111 -11.66 -5.27 -6.33
N VAL A 112 -11.57 -5.38 -5.00
CA VAL A 112 -10.56 -4.70 -4.18
C VAL A 112 -9.60 -5.71 -3.55
N VAL A 113 -8.33 -5.62 -3.92
CA VAL A 113 -7.23 -6.44 -3.43
C VAL A 113 -6.35 -5.62 -2.49
N GLY A 114 -6.14 -6.06 -1.25
CA GLY A 114 -5.23 -5.39 -0.32
C GLY A 114 -3.87 -6.07 -0.22
N THR A 115 -2.80 -5.28 -0.20
CA THR A 115 -1.47 -5.75 0.19
C THR A 115 -1.36 -5.62 1.71
N VAL A 116 -1.79 -6.67 2.40
CA VAL A 116 -1.71 -6.74 3.87
C VAL A 116 -0.29 -7.10 4.31
N PRO A 117 0.11 -6.82 5.56
CA PRO A 117 1.40 -7.27 6.10
C PRO A 117 1.63 -8.77 5.83
N ALA A 118 2.82 -9.11 5.34
CA ALA A 118 3.16 -10.43 4.84
C ALA A 118 3.44 -11.47 5.95
N ILE A 119 2.56 -11.55 6.95
CA ILE A 119 2.70 -12.41 8.14
C ILE A 119 2.68 -13.89 7.77
N ARG A 120 1.70 -14.31 6.97
CA ARG A 120 1.55 -15.71 6.56
C ARG A 120 2.78 -16.29 5.87
N PRO A 121 3.35 -15.66 4.82
CA PRO A 121 4.57 -16.19 4.19
C PRO A 121 5.79 -16.08 5.11
N ALA A 122 5.90 -15.05 5.95
CA ALA A 122 7.00 -14.93 6.91
C ALA A 122 6.99 -16.07 7.94
N ALA A 123 5.84 -16.35 8.54
CA ALA A 123 5.69 -17.46 9.50
C ALA A 123 5.95 -18.84 8.86
N ALA A 124 5.58 -19.01 7.58
CA ALA A 124 5.83 -20.25 6.85
C ALA A 124 7.32 -20.51 6.57
N ALA A 125 8.18 -19.49 6.60
CA ALA A 125 9.63 -19.65 6.44
C ALA A 125 10.28 -20.27 7.69
N GLY A 126 9.61 -20.20 8.85
CA GLY A 126 10.11 -20.66 10.14
C GLY A 126 11.07 -19.66 10.81
N GLY A 127 11.14 -19.72 12.14
CA GLY A 127 11.94 -18.82 12.97
C GLY A 127 11.23 -17.50 13.32
N PRO A 128 11.81 -16.69 14.22
CA PRO A 128 11.21 -15.42 14.64
C PRO A 128 11.00 -14.44 13.48
N VAL A 129 9.92 -13.67 13.54
CA VAL A 129 9.53 -12.70 12.50
C VAL A 129 9.53 -11.29 13.07
N ALA A 130 10.21 -10.36 12.41
CA ALA A 130 10.07 -8.94 12.66
C ALA A 130 9.26 -8.28 11.54
N VAL A 131 8.23 -7.52 11.92
CA VAL A 131 7.35 -6.79 11.00
C VAL A 131 7.65 -5.31 11.15
N TRP A 132 8.40 -4.77 10.20
CA TRP A 132 8.64 -3.34 10.12
C TRP A 132 7.49 -2.67 9.37
N ALA A 133 6.80 -1.77 10.05
CA ALA A 133 5.67 -1.06 9.46
C ALA A 133 5.50 0.34 10.09
N THR A 134 4.53 1.09 9.60
CA THR A 134 4.16 2.38 10.19
C THR A 134 3.59 2.21 11.59
N ALA A 135 3.63 3.27 12.41
CA ALA A 135 3.07 3.26 13.77
C ALA A 135 1.60 2.79 13.81
N ALA A 136 0.74 3.32 12.91
CA ALA A 136 -0.65 2.88 12.77
C ALA A 136 -0.77 1.38 12.48
N THR A 137 0.05 0.85 11.56
CA THR A 137 0.02 -0.59 11.23
C THR A 137 0.46 -1.44 12.41
N THR A 138 1.57 -1.10 13.05
CA THR A 138 2.13 -1.87 14.18
C THR A 138 1.23 -1.91 15.42
N SER A 139 0.38 -0.90 15.61
CA SER A 139 -0.55 -0.82 16.74
C SER A 139 -1.96 -1.37 16.44
N SER A 140 -2.23 -1.71 15.19
CA SER A 140 -3.57 -2.10 14.74
C SER A 140 -4.06 -3.45 15.29
N ASP A 141 -5.37 -3.58 15.52
CA ASP A 141 -6.01 -4.87 15.79
C ASP A 141 -5.88 -5.82 14.58
N TYR A 142 -5.82 -5.27 13.36
CA TYR A 142 -5.69 -6.04 12.13
C TYR A 142 -4.37 -6.81 12.08
N LEU A 143 -3.24 -6.16 12.36
CA LEU A 143 -1.94 -6.82 12.40
C LEU A 143 -1.93 -7.90 13.48
N ARG A 144 -2.47 -7.61 14.67
CA ARG A 144 -2.61 -8.60 15.75
C ARG A 144 -3.42 -9.82 15.28
N GLY A 145 -4.56 -9.59 14.62
CA GLY A 145 -5.37 -10.66 14.05
C GLY A 145 -4.64 -11.49 12.98
N LEU A 146 -3.79 -10.88 12.15
CA LEU A 146 -2.94 -11.61 11.20
C LEU A 146 -1.91 -12.49 11.90
N VAL A 147 -1.28 -11.99 12.97
CA VAL A 147 -0.33 -12.76 13.79
C VAL A 147 -1.05 -13.94 14.45
N ASP A 148 -2.19 -13.69 15.09
CA ASP A 148 -2.98 -14.73 15.74
C ASP A 148 -3.45 -15.81 14.74
N ALA A 149 -3.80 -15.42 13.52
CA ALA A 149 -4.30 -16.35 12.50
C ALA A 149 -3.19 -17.16 11.81
N PHE A 150 -2.00 -16.60 11.63
CA PHE A 150 -0.98 -17.17 10.73
C PHE A 150 0.39 -17.40 11.37
N ALA A 151 0.64 -16.84 12.54
CA ALA A 151 1.94 -16.86 13.22
C ALA A 151 1.82 -17.18 14.72
N ALA A 152 0.72 -17.80 15.17
CA ALA A 152 0.48 -18.09 16.59
C ALA A 152 1.61 -18.90 17.27
N ASP A 153 2.27 -19.78 16.51
CA ASP A 153 3.39 -20.61 16.98
C ASP A 153 4.77 -20.01 16.65
N VAL A 154 4.81 -18.77 16.17
CA VAL A 154 6.03 -18.07 15.74
C VAL A 154 6.18 -16.76 16.50
N GLU A 155 7.33 -16.59 17.14
CA GLU A 155 7.63 -15.34 17.83
C GLU A 155 7.64 -14.18 16.83
N THR A 156 6.71 -13.23 17.00
CA THR A 156 6.50 -12.15 16.04
C THR A 156 6.58 -10.80 16.74
N TYR A 157 7.41 -9.90 16.21
CA TYR A 157 7.64 -8.57 16.75
C TYR A 157 7.19 -7.50 15.77
N ALA A 158 6.34 -6.59 16.22
CA ALA A 158 5.98 -5.40 15.45
C ALA A 158 6.94 -4.25 15.79
N VAL A 159 7.62 -3.71 14.78
CA VAL A 159 8.60 -2.62 14.95
C VAL A 159 8.16 -1.42 14.11
N ALA A 160 7.97 -0.28 14.76
CA ALA A 160 7.62 0.96 14.08
C ALA A 160 8.84 1.52 13.34
N ALA A 161 8.84 1.46 12.01
CA ALA A 161 9.90 2.00 11.16
C ALA A 161 9.68 3.51 10.94
N LEU A 162 9.91 4.30 11.99
CA LEU A 162 9.66 5.74 12.01
C LEU A 162 10.50 6.48 10.96
N GLY A 163 9.87 7.37 10.20
CA GLY A 163 10.52 8.22 9.20
C GLY A 163 10.91 7.51 7.89
N LEU A 164 10.83 6.17 7.83
CA LEU A 164 11.30 5.42 6.66
C LEU A 164 10.47 5.71 5.40
N ALA A 165 9.15 5.86 5.55
CA ALA A 165 8.28 6.14 4.42
C ALA A 165 8.56 7.55 3.85
N GLU A 166 8.74 8.52 4.74
CA GLU A 166 9.10 9.90 4.40
C GLU A 166 10.46 9.97 3.70
N ALA A 167 11.47 9.28 4.24
CA ALA A 167 12.80 9.21 3.66
C ALA A 167 12.82 8.62 2.25
N ILE A 168 12.00 7.58 2.01
CA ILE A 168 11.83 6.96 0.69
C ILE A 168 11.17 7.95 -0.28
N GLU A 169 10.15 8.69 0.16
CA GLU A 169 9.48 9.67 -0.69
C GLU A 169 10.39 10.84 -1.07
N ASP A 170 11.14 11.35 -0.10
CA ASP A 170 12.08 12.46 -0.31
C ASP A 170 13.28 12.05 -1.19
N GLY A 171 13.46 10.74 -1.43
CA GLY A 171 14.58 10.21 -2.19
C GLY A 171 15.93 10.46 -1.51
N ASP A 172 15.94 10.54 -0.17
CA ASP A 172 17.16 10.76 0.62
C ASP A 172 17.75 9.40 1.05
N PRO A 173 18.77 8.87 0.35
CA PRO A 173 19.33 7.57 0.66
C PRO A 173 20.00 7.52 2.03
N ARG A 174 20.53 8.65 2.53
CA ARG A 174 21.20 8.67 3.84
C ARG A 174 20.17 8.57 4.95
N LEU A 175 19.06 9.31 4.81
CA LEU A 175 17.96 9.23 5.77
C LEU A 175 17.30 7.84 5.75
N VAL A 176 17.18 7.22 4.58
CA VAL A 176 16.71 5.83 4.46
C VAL A 176 17.62 4.88 5.25
N ASP A 177 18.94 4.97 5.07
CA ASP A 177 19.90 4.15 5.81
C ASP A 177 19.80 4.37 7.32
N ASP A 178 19.67 5.63 7.77
CA ASP A 178 19.51 5.97 9.19
C ASP A 178 18.20 5.40 9.77
N CYS A 179 17.09 5.49 9.03
CA CYS A 179 15.79 4.92 9.43
C CYS A 179 15.83 3.39 9.48
N ILE A 180 16.52 2.73 8.54
CA ILE A 180 16.74 1.28 8.55
C ILE A 180 17.59 0.88 9.77
N ALA A 181 18.68 1.60 10.04
CA ALA A 181 19.53 1.34 11.20
C ALA A 181 18.76 1.52 12.52
N TYR A 182 17.89 2.53 12.60
CA TYR A 182 16.99 2.71 13.72
C TYR A 182 16.05 1.51 13.88
N ALA A 183 15.30 1.12 12.85
CA ALA A 183 14.37 -0.01 12.93
C ALA A 183 15.10 -1.33 13.29
N ALA A 184 16.29 -1.55 12.74
CA ALA A 184 17.15 -2.68 13.12
C ALA A 184 17.53 -2.65 14.60
N SER A 185 17.89 -1.47 15.14
CA SER A 185 18.23 -1.34 16.57
C SER A 185 17.07 -1.62 17.52
N GLN A 186 15.83 -1.48 17.04
CA GLN A 186 14.60 -1.78 17.78
C GLN A 186 14.13 -3.22 17.58
N THR A 187 14.75 -3.98 16.67
CA THR A 187 14.39 -5.37 16.40
C THR A 187 15.07 -6.27 17.42
N PRO A 188 14.32 -7.14 18.14
CA PRO A 188 14.91 -8.10 19.06
C PRO A 188 15.95 -9.01 18.37
N ALA A 189 17.00 -9.36 19.13
CA ALA A 189 18.13 -10.17 18.67
C ALA A 189 17.81 -11.67 18.60
#